data_AF-A0A351I208-F1
#
_entry.id   AF-A0A351I208-F1
#
_cell.length_a   1.000
_cell.length_b   1.000
_cell.length_c   1.000
_cell.angle_alpha   90.00
_cell.angle_beta   90.00
_cell.angle_gamma   90.00
#
_symmetry.space_group_name_H-M   'P 1'
#
loop_
_entity.id
_entity.type
_entity.pdbx_description
1 polymer ?
#
loop_
_entity_poly.entity_id
_entity_poly.type
_entity_poly.pdbx_seq_one_letter_code
_entity_poly.pdbx_strand_id
1 'polypeptide(L)'
;MAALNMNHKRILLFGLGIAAWLLPVQCFADDGAVDIAGGSARLMAEHPAISMSDEYVLITMLPDKYRVKAEFHFYNAGPSTTVAVGFPADGWGPEASASDDFLYFKTWVNGQIVSTKNIPNFVEGYVAPLEEDMKTGTSYYFKVKYVDFPARSTTTSVVEYEAPYGRSSDGGSWVPYDYGTGGSWKGPIGKASFDIRFDEDWLGLGVVYSRQDGQKEDLSSPRHRSRGQIVFDLNGINPLSSASLTVFFHRRDACLALSSNSAYCDIITSADDMDSNTQTLALLKIKRNAVFARHGRVFKDPELRQFFLRKEWYEPQNGFESSLSDIEREMIARIQKKEKRIAESKPLPAPF
;
A
#
# COMPACT_ATOMS: atom_id res chain seq x y z
N MET A 1 -24.23 11.60 67.29
CA MET A 1 -23.18 12.58 66.93
C MET A 1 -22.38 11.97 65.80
N ALA A 2 -22.68 12.39 64.58
CA ALA A 2 -22.13 11.81 63.35
C ALA A 2 -20.78 12.44 63.03
N ALA A 3 -19.76 11.60 62.88
CA ALA A 3 -18.50 11.93 62.26
C ALA A 3 -17.99 10.67 61.56
N LEU A 4 -18.17 10.59 60.25
CA LEU A 4 -17.28 9.81 59.40
C LEU A 4 -17.21 10.46 58.03
N ASN A 5 -16.08 11.10 57.82
CA ASN A 5 -15.67 11.78 56.62
C ASN A 5 -15.15 10.70 55.65
N MET A 6 -15.93 10.36 54.62
CA MET A 6 -15.46 9.56 53.49
C MET A 6 -15.97 10.20 52.20
N ASN A 7 -15.08 10.96 51.57
CA ASN A 7 -15.24 11.56 50.25
C ASN A 7 -15.76 10.52 49.26
N HIS A 8 -16.97 10.77 48.75
CA HIS A 8 -17.59 9.98 47.71
C HIS A 8 -17.00 10.31 46.34
N LYS A 9 -16.64 9.23 45.64
CA LYS A 9 -16.40 9.08 44.22
C LYS A 9 -17.17 10.09 43.35
N ARG A 10 -16.46 10.75 42.44
CA ARG A 10 -17.01 11.11 41.12
C ARG A 10 -16.21 10.38 40.04
N ILE A 11 -16.92 9.43 39.45
CA ILE A 11 -16.65 8.68 38.22
C ILE A 11 -17.07 9.57 37.03
N LEU A 12 -16.56 9.25 35.83
CA LEU A 12 -16.87 9.77 34.48
C LEU A 12 -16.06 11.02 34.05
N LEU A 13 -15.39 11.07 32.87
CA LEU A 13 -15.47 10.27 31.64
C LEU A 13 -14.06 9.95 31.08
N PHE A 14 -13.82 8.69 30.74
CA PHE A 14 -12.85 8.31 29.71
C PHE A 14 -13.55 8.47 28.35
N GLY A 15 -13.19 9.51 27.60
CA GLY A 15 -13.50 9.57 26.17
C GLY A 15 -12.53 8.69 25.41
N LEU A 16 -12.83 7.39 25.29
CA LEU A 16 -12.24 6.54 24.27
C LEU A 16 -12.77 6.99 22.91
N GLY A 17 -11.96 7.79 22.21
CA GLY A 17 -12.18 8.08 20.80
C GLY A 17 -11.98 6.80 20.00
N ILE A 18 -13.06 6.09 19.73
CA ILE A 18 -13.13 5.05 18.71
C ILE A 18 -13.01 5.76 17.36
N ALA A 19 -11.80 5.83 16.82
CA ALA A 19 -11.57 6.22 15.43
C ALA A 19 -11.72 4.98 14.55
N ALA A 20 -12.96 4.58 14.29
CA ALA A 20 -13.30 3.51 13.35
C ALA A 20 -14.05 4.12 12.18
N TRP A 21 -13.34 4.30 11.06
CA TRP A 21 -13.89 4.29 9.69
C TRP A 21 -12.74 3.95 8.75
N LEU A 22 -12.48 2.66 8.57
CA LEU A 22 -11.65 2.14 7.48
C LEU A 22 -12.50 2.20 6.21
N LEU A 23 -12.09 3.01 5.24
CA LEU A 23 -12.69 2.95 3.90
C LEU A 23 -12.43 1.56 3.30
N PRO A 24 -13.36 1.06 2.47
CA PRO A 24 -13.21 -0.26 1.88
C PRO A 24 -11.96 -0.34 1.02
N VAL A 25 -11.13 -1.37 1.22
CA VAL A 25 -9.97 -1.64 0.36
C VAL A 25 -10.04 -3.04 -0.17
N GLN A 26 -9.81 -3.15 -1.46
CA GLN A 26 -9.79 -4.42 -2.13
C GLN A 26 -8.42 -5.07 -1.94
N CYS A 27 -8.41 -6.32 -1.49
CA CYS A 27 -7.23 -7.18 -1.58
C CYS A 27 -7.27 -7.92 -2.92
N PHE A 28 -6.13 -8.03 -3.58
CA PHE A 28 -5.99 -8.59 -4.93
C PHE A 28 -4.91 -9.63 -4.93
N ALA A 29 -4.89 -10.58 -5.86
CA ALA A 29 -4.08 -11.77 -5.68
C ALA A 29 -3.44 -12.34 -6.96
N ASP A 30 -2.81 -13.50 -6.85
CA ASP A 30 -2.45 -14.30 -8.01
C ASP A 30 -3.66 -15.06 -8.59
N ASP A 31 -3.55 -15.45 -9.86
CA ASP A 31 -4.48 -16.42 -10.44
C ASP A 31 -4.36 -17.75 -9.69
N GLY A 32 -5.44 -18.14 -9.01
CA GLY A 32 -5.55 -19.43 -8.32
C GLY A 32 -6.26 -20.47 -9.17
N ALA A 33 -5.91 -21.74 -8.98
CA ALA A 33 -6.73 -22.86 -9.42
C ALA A 33 -7.96 -22.96 -8.52
N VAL A 34 -9.15 -23.07 -9.10
CA VAL A 34 -10.41 -22.98 -8.35
C VAL A 34 -11.31 -24.18 -8.63
N ASP A 35 -11.84 -24.79 -7.56
CA ASP A 35 -12.94 -25.74 -7.65
C ASP A 35 -14.26 -24.97 -7.77
N ILE A 36 -15.06 -25.30 -8.78
CA ILE A 36 -16.44 -24.81 -8.89
C ILE A 36 -17.39 -25.92 -8.42
N ALA A 37 -18.02 -25.70 -7.26
CA ALA A 37 -19.00 -26.61 -6.69
C ALA A 37 -20.25 -25.82 -6.26
N GLY A 38 -21.43 -26.27 -6.68
CA GLY A 38 -22.70 -25.68 -6.22
C GLY A 38 -22.93 -24.21 -6.57
N GLY A 39 -22.27 -23.67 -7.61
CA GLY A 39 -22.38 -22.26 -8.00
C GLY A 39 -21.43 -21.31 -7.25
N SER A 40 -20.52 -21.87 -6.46
CA SER A 40 -19.50 -21.14 -5.71
C SER A 40 -18.08 -21.61 -6.07
N ALA A 41 -17.12 -20.72 -5.89
CA ALA A 41 -15.70 -20.91 -6.19
C ALA A 41 -14.92 -21.09 -4.89
N ARG A 42 -13.93 -21.98 -4.84
CA ARG A 42 -12.93 -22.04 -3.76
C ARG A 42 -11.56 -22.33 -4.35
N LEU A 43 -10.50 -21.79 -3.75
CA LEU A 43 -9.15 -22.20 -4.13
C LEU A 43 -9.00 -23.71 -3.93
N MET A 44 -8.40 -24.38 -4.91
CA MET A 44 -7.96 -25.76 -4.76
C MET A 44 -6.90 -25.83 -3.68
N ALA A 45 -6.88 -26.94 -2.92
CA ALA A 45 -5.79 -27.20 -1.99
C ALA A 45 -4.44 -27.32 -2.72
N GLU A 46 -4.45 -28.03 -3.85
CA GLU A 46 -3.34 -28.14 -4.79
C GLU A 46 -3.86 -28.74 -6.12
N HIS A 47 -3.48 -28.19 -7.27
CA HIS A 47 -3.80 -28.77 -8.57
C HIS A 47 -2.89 -29.99 -8.84
N PRO A 48 -3.40 -31.14 -9.31
CA PRO A 48 -2.61 -32.39 -9.37
C PRO A 48 -1.50 -32.42 -10.43
N ALA A 49 -1.59 -31.56 -11.46
CA ALA A 49 -0.77 -31.69 -12.68
C ALA A 49 -0.15 -30.38 -13.22
N ILE A 50 -0.62 -29.22 -12.76
CA ILE A 50 -0.24 -27.92 -13.35
C ILE A 50 0.47 -27.14 -12.27
N SER A 51 1.71 -26.74 -12.53
CA SER A 51 2.56 -25.95 -11.63
C SER A 51 2.72 -24.53 -12.16
N MET A 52 2.82 -23.55 -11.28
CA MET A 52 3.23 -22.18 -11.65
C MET A 52 4.77 -22.12 -11.70
N SER A 53 5.35 -22.01 -12.90
CA SER A 53 6.81 -21.94 -13.06
C SER A 53 7.35 -20.61 -12.58
N ASP A 54 6.65 -19.52 -12.91
CA ASP A 54 7.04 -18.18 -12.53
C ASP A 54 5.86 -17.21 -12.62
N GLU A 55 5.99 -16.12 -11.87
CA GLU A 55 5.15 -14.95 -11.95
C GLU A 55 5.97 -13.66 -11.97
N TYR A 56 5.43 -12.67 -12.65
CA TYR A 56 5.93 -11.31 -12.68
C TYR A 56 4.80 -10.34 -12.39
N VAL A 57 4.89 -9.64 -11.25
CA VAL A 57 3.87 -8.70 -10.78
C VAL A 57 4.42 -7.29 -10.85
N LEU A 58 3.94 -6.50 -11.81
CA LEU A 58 4.26 -5.09 -11.93
C LEU A 58 3.18 -4.24 -11.24
N ILE A 59 3.53 -3.58 -10.14
CA ILE A 59 2.69 -2.62 -9.45
C ILE A 59 3.16 -1.21 -9.83
N THR A 60 2.35 -0.47 -10.58
CA THR A 60 2.61 0.93 -10.93
C THR A 60 1.73 1.86 -10.11
N MET A 61 2.36 2.64 -9.23
CA MET A 61 1.71 3.63 -8.38
C MET A 61 1.51 4.94 -9.15
N LEU A 62 0.25 5.27 -9.48
CA LEU A 62 -0.16 6.50 -10.17
C LEU A 62 -0.64 7.55 -9.13
N PRO A 63 -0.88 8.83 -9.49
CA PRO A 63 -1.19 9.87 -8.51
C PRO A 63 -2.40 9.61 -7.59
N ASP A 64 -3.44 8.92 -8.08
CA ASP A 64 -4.72 8.71 -7.39
C ASP A 64 -5.16 7.25 -7.27
N LYS A 65 -4.48 6.35 -7.96
CA LYS A 65 -4.77 4.92 -8.07
C LYS A 65 -3.48 4.14 -8.34
N TYR A 66 -3.55 2.83 -8.36
CA TYR A 66 -2.46 2.00 -8.87
C TYR A 66 -2.97 1.09 -9.98
N ARG A 67 -2.03 0.66 -10.82
CA ARG A 67 -2.25 -0.35 -11.84
C ARG A 67 -1.38 -1.55 -11.54
N VAL A 68 -1.94 -2.74 -11.63
CA VAL A 68 -1.19 -3.99 -11.55
C VAL A 68 -1.26 -4.70 -12.88
N LYS A 69 -0.13 -5.22 -13.32
CA LYS A 69 -0.04 -6.21 -14.40
C LYS A 69 0.69 -7.43 -13.86
N ALA A 70 -0.05 -8.51 -13.66
CA ALA A 70 0.45 -9.79 -13.19
C ALA A 70 0.50 -10.77 -14.38
N GLU A 71 1.66 -11.37 -14.62
CA GLU A 71 1.89 -12.35 -15.66
C GLU A 71 2.33 -13.67 -15.03
N PHE A 72 1.63 -14.75 -15.35
CA PHE A 72 1.82 -16.07 -14.77
C PHE A 72 2.15 -17.07 -15.88
N HIS A 73 3.14 -17.91 -15.63
CA HIS A 73 3.49 -19.03 -16.49
C HIS A 73 3.17 -20.35 -15.79
N PHE A 74 2.31 -21.14 -16.43
CA PHE A 74 1.85 -22.41 -15.91
C PHE A 74 2.29 -23.55 -16.80
N TYR A 75 2.90 -24.58 -16.24
CA TYR A 75 3.28 -25.78 -16.98
C TYR A 75 2.38 -26.97 -16.63
N ASN A 76 1.75 -27.57 -17.64
CA ASN A 76 0.93 -28.78 -17.47
C ASN A 76 1.76 -30.05 -17.70
N ALA A 77 2.10 -30.76 -16.63
CA ALA A 77 2.80 -32.04 -16.71
C ALA A 77 1.86 -33.23 -17.00
N GLY A 78 0.54 -33.02 -17.00
CA GLY A 78 -0.49 -34.03 -17.23
C GLY A 78 -1.00 -34.08 -18.68
N PRO A 79 -2.14 -34.76 -18.91
CA PRO A 79 -2.88 -34.67 -20.16
C PRO A 79 -3.52 -33.29 -20.34
N SER A 80 -3.98 -32.98 -21.55
CA SER A 80 -4.71 -31.73 -21.82
C SER A 80 -5.96 -31.66 -20.94
N THR A 81 -6.19 -30.51 -20.33
CA THR A 81 -7.33 -30.30 -19.42
C THR A 81 -7.79 -28.85 -19.48
N THR A 82 -9.06 -28.61 -19.14
CA THR A 82 -9.60 -27.28 -18.95
C THR A 82 -9.79 -27.05 -17.45
N VAL A 83 -9.29 -25.93 -16.93
CA VAL A 83 -9.33 -25.60 -15.49
C VAL A 83 -10.03 -24.27 -15.29
N ALA A 84 -10.82 -24.17 -14.23
CA ALA A 84 -11.33 -22.89 -13.77
C ALA A 84 -10.20 -22.15 -13.03
N VAL A 85 -9.78 -21.02 -13.60
CA VAL A 85 -8.77 -20.13 -13.03
C VAL A 85 -9.48 -18.91 -12.50
N GLY A 86 -9.29 -18.61 -11.21
CA GLY A 86 -9.96 -17.51 -10.53
C GLY A 86 -8.98 -16.48 -10.02
N PHE A 87 -9.33 -15.22 -10.26
CA PHE A 87 -8.70 -14.07 -9.63
C PHE A 87 -9.63 -13.57 -8.52
N PRO A 88 -9.27 -13.66 -7.23
CA PRO A 88 -10.13 -13.17 -6.15
C PRO A 88 -10.24 -11.64 -6.24
N ALA A 89 -11.45 -11.16 -6.01
CA ALA A 89 -11.74 -9.75 -5.87
C ALA A 89 -12.41 -9.56 -4.51
N ASP A 90 -11.62 -9.12 -3.54
CA ASP A 90 -12.12 -8.83 -2.20
C ASP A 90 -12.57 -7.38 -2.14
N GLY A 91 -13.68 -7.08 -1.47
CA GLY A 91 -13.96 -5.75 -0.95
C GLY A 91 -13.96 -5.81 0.57
N TRP A 92 -13.00 -5.17 1.26
CA TRP A 92 -13.12 -4.96 2.70
C TRP A 92 -14.11 -3.83 2.97
N GLY A 93 -14.87 -3.85 4.07
CA GLY A 93 -15.56 -2.66 4.61
C GLY A 93 -17.09 -2.68 4.55
N PRO A 94 -17.79 -2.00 5.49
CA PRO A 94 -19.25 -2.04 5.66
C PRO A 94 -20.06 -1.43 4.50
N GLU A 95 -19.39 -0.79 3.54
CA GLU A 95 -19.99 -0.16 2.35
C GLU A 95 -19.54 -0.81 1.04
N ALA A 96 -18.75 -1.90 1.06
CA ALA A 96 -18.35 -2.57 -0.17
C ALA A 96 -19.57 -3.26 -0.81
N SER A 97 -20.21 -2.51 -1.70
CA SER A 97 -21.30 -3.02 -2.50
C SER A 97 -20.76 -4.12 -3.42
N ALA A 98 -21.59 -5.12 -3.74
CA ALA A 98 -21.30 -6.11 -4.76
C ALA A 98 -21.03 -5.51 -6.17
N SER A 99 -21.07 -4.18 -6.31
CA SER A 99 -20.93 -3.42 -7.56
C SER A 99 -19.65 -2.60 -7.72
N ASP A 100 -18.76 -2.50 -6.72
CA ASP A 100 -17.51 -1.76 -6.92
C ASP A 100 -16.42 -2.68 -7.49
N ASP A 101 -16.60 -3.03 -8.77
CA ASP A 101 -15.59 -3.64 -9.63
C ASP A 101 -14.29 -2.81 -9.64
N PHE A 102 -13.17 -3.44 -10.02
CA PHE A 102 -11.95 -2.72 -10.37
C PHE A 102 -12.26 -1.52 -11.29
N LEU A 103 -11.51 -0.42 -11.15
CA LEU A 103 -11.62 0.72 -12.07
C LEU A 103 -11.35 0.30 -13.52
N TYR A 104 -10.57 -0.76 -13.68
CA TYR A 104 -10.26 -1.44 -14.93
C TYR A 104 -9.90 -2.88 -14.61
N PHE A 105 -10.37 -3.85 -15.38
CA PHE A 105 -9.94 -5.24 -15.30
C PHE A 105 -9.94 -5.86 -16.69
N LYS A 106 -8.82 -6.48 -17.07
CA LYS A 106 -8.71 -7.33 -18.25
C LYS A 106 -7.82 -8.52 -17.95
N THR A 107 -8.07 -9.60 -18.67
CA THR A 107 -7.24 -10.79 -18.57
C THR A 107 -7.05 -11.44 -19.93
N TRP A 108 -5.87 -12.05 -20.11
CA TRP A 108 -5.47 -12.72 -21.32
C TRP A 108 -5.00 -14.14 -21.01
N VAL A 109 -5.23 -15.04 -21.95
CA VAL A 109 -4.66 -16.38 -21.97
C VAL A 109 -3.92 -16.54 -23.29
N ASN A 110 -2.63 -16.86 -23.24
CA ASN A 110 -1.77 -16.98 -24.42
C ASN A 110 -1.88 -15.76 -25.38
N GLY A 111 -1.97 -14.56 -24.80
CA GLY A 111 -2.10 -13.29 -25.54
C GLY A 111 -3.50 -12.96 -26.06
N GLN A 112 -4.50 -13.82 -25.88
CA GLN A 112 -5.88 -13.57 -26.28
C GLN A 112 -6.71 -13.08 -25.10
N ILE A 113 -7.49 -12.00 -25.28
CA ILE A 113 -8.41 -11.49 -24.26
C ILE A 113 -9.49 -12.55 -23.97
N VAL A 114 -9.73 -12.82 -22.69
CA VAL A 114 -10.81 -13.72 -22.25
C VAL A 114 -11.75 -13.01 -21.28
N SER A 115 -13.04 -13.36 -21.34
CA SER A 115 -14.05 -12.84 -20.41
C SER A 115 -14.08 -13.64 -19.11
N THR A 116 -14.36 -12.98 -17.99
CA THR A 116 -14.55 -13.63 -16.69
C THR A 116 -16.02 -13.65 -16.27
N LYS A 117 -16.36 -14.59 -15.39
CA LYS A 117 -17.63 -14.60 -14.64
C LYS A 117 -17.32 -14.36 -13.17
N ASN A 118 -18.08 -13.48 -12.52
CA ASN A 118 -18.01 -13.33 -11.06
C ASN A 118 -18.71 -14.54 -10.43
N ILE A 119 -17.97 -15.33 -9.65
CA ILE A 119 -18.48 -16.51 -8.94
C ILE A 119 -18.27 -16.29 -7.44
N PRO A 120 -19.33 -16.30 -6.60
CA PRO A 120 -19.19 -16.12 -5.15
C PRO A 120 -18.23 -17.14 -4.53
N ASN A 121 -17.45 -16.72 -3.55
CA ASN A 121 -16.55 -17.64 -2.84
C ASN A 121 -17.29 -18.54 -1.86
N PHE A 122 -16.88 -19.80 -1.78
CA PHE A 122 -17.34 -20.76 -0.78
C PHE A 122 -16.36 -20.81 0.38
N VAL A 123 -16.78 -20.34 1.55
CA VAL A 123 -16.03 -20.53 2.80
C VAL A 123 -16.69 -21.68 3.57
N GLU A 124 -15.96 -22.74 3.85
CA GLU A 124 -16.48 -23.90 4.60
C GLU A 124 -16.92 -23.46 6.01
N GLY A 125 -18.20 -23.68 6.35
CA GLY A 125 -18.83 -23.15 7.57
C GLY A 125 -19.50 -21.77 7.41
N TYR A 126 -19.41 -21.16 6.23
CA TYR A 126 -20.08 -19.92 5.85
C TYR A 126 -21.32 -20.29 5.03
N VAL A 127 -22.49 -20.23 5.67
CA VAL A 127 -23.77 -20.26 4.95
C VAL A 127 -23.77 -19.02 4.06
N ALA A 128 -24.13 -19.16 2.77
CA ALA A 128 -24.32 -18.00 1.90
C ALA A 128 -25.12 -16.92 2.66
N PRO A 129 -24.68 -15.64 2.65
CA PRO A 129 -25.37 -14.55 3.32
C PRO A 129 -26.88 -14.70 3.21
N LEU A 130 -27.58 -14.77 4.34
CA LEU A 130 -28.98 -14.34 4.34
C LEU A 130 -28.97 -12.89 3.81
N GLU A 131 -30.05 -12.42 3.17
CA GLU A 131 -30.15 -11.04 2.63
C GLU A 131 -29.73 -9.94 3.63
N GLU A 132 -29.66 -10.24 4.93
CA GLU A 132 -29.13 -9.37 5.98
C GLU A 132 -27.60 -9.25 6.04
N ASP A 133 -26.79 -10.27 5.69
CA ASP A 133 -25.32 -10.15 5.70
C ASP A 133 -24.78 -9.41 4.46
N MET A 134 -25.63 -9.16 3.45
CA MET A 134 -25.33 -8.17 2.41
C MET A 134 -25.26 -6.73 2.96
N LYS A 135 -25.75 -6.48 4.20
CA LYS A 135 -25.69 -5.15 4.85
C LYS A 135 -24.35 -4.85 5.52
N THR A 136 -23.43 -5.82 5.60
CA THR A 136 -22.06 -5.62 6.15
C THR A 136 -20.99 -5.45 5.07
N GLY A 137 -21.38 -5.37 3.79
CA GLY A 137 -20.52 -4.90 2.71
C GLY A 137 -19.35 -5.80 2.29
N THR A 138 -19.22 -7.04 2.76
CA THR A 138 -18.14 -7.93 2.30
C THR A 138 -18.65 -8.90 1.24
N SER A 139 -18.56 -8.52 -0.04
CA SER A 139 -18.77 -9.45 -1.16
C SER A 139 -17.43 -10.06 -1.59
N TYR A 140 -17.22 -11.35 -1.26
CA TYR A 140 -16.05 -12.11 -1.68
C TYR A 140 -16.42 -12.95 -2.92
N TYR A 141 -15.87 -12.63 -4.09
CA TYR A 141 -16.07 -13.42 -5.31
C TYR A 141 -14.77 -13.60 -6.10
N PHE A 142 -14.71 -14.65 -6.92
CA PHE A 142 -13.65 -14.84 -7.89
C PHE A 142 -14.11 -14.37 -9.27
N LYS A 143 -13.25 -13.64 -9.99
CA LYS A 143 -13.37 -13.46 -11.43
C LYS A 143 -12.80 -14.72 -12.09
N VAL A 144 -13.69 -15.62 -12.50
CA VAL A 144 -13.32 -16.94 -13.03
C VAL A 144 -13.33 -16.95 -14.55
N LYS A 145 -12.26 -17.49 -15.13
CA LYS A 145 -12.11 -17.84 -16.55
C LYS A 145 -11.83 -19.35 -16.65
N TYR A 146 -12.26 -19.96 -17.75
CA TYR A 146 -11.89 -21.34 -18.06
C TYR A 146 -10.70 -21.32 -19.01
N VAL A 147 -9.64 -22.02 -18.64
CA VAL A 147 -8.36 -22.00 -19.35
C VAL A 147 -8.04 -23.41 -19.80
N ASP A 148 -7.78 -23.56 -21.10
CA ASP A 148 -7.26 -24.80 -21.67
C ASP A 148 -5.76 -24.88 -21.43
N PHE A 149 -5.33 -25.96 -20.80
CA PHE A 149 -3.93 -26.30 -20.54
C PHE A 149 -3.55 -27.51 -21.39
N PRO A 150 -2.88 -27.32 -22.54
CA PRO A 150 -2.44 -28.43 -23.38
C PRO A 150 -1.44 -29.33 -22.64
N ALA A 151 -1.47 -30.63 -22.93
CA ALA A 151 -0.52 -31.58 -22.36
C ALA A 151 0.93 -31.17 -22.62
N ARG A 152 1.78 -31.24 -21.60
CA ARG A 152 3.24 -31.00 -21.70
C ARG A 152 3.58 -29.64 -22.31
N SER A 153 2.77 -28.63 -22.02
CA SER A 153 2.94 -27.27 -22.54
C SER A 153 2.86 -26.24 -21.43
N THR A 154 3.40 -25.07 -21.73
CA THR A 154 3.21 -23.86 -20.93
C THR A 154 1.99 -23.09 -21.44
N THR A 155 1.22 -22.54 -20.52
CA THR A 155 0.15 -21.58 -20.77
C THR A 155 0.49 -20.29 -20.03
N THR A 156 0.41 -19.15 -20.71
CA THR A 156 0.60 -17.83 -20.09
C THR A 156 -0.77 -17.25 -19.74
N SER A 157 -0.92 -16.78 -18.51
CA SER A 157 -2.07 -16.01 -18.06
C SER A 157 -1.63 -14.61 -17.67
N VAL A 158 -2.35 -13.58 -18.11
CA VAL A 158 -2.09 -12.20 -17.70
C VAL A 158 -3.34 -11.63 -17.09
N VAL A 159 -3.20 -10.93 -15.97
CA VAL A 159 -4.26 -10.11 -15.37
C VAL A 159 -3.75 -8.68 -15.25
N GLU A 160 -4.51 -7.73 -15.76
CA GLU A 160 -4.23 -6.30 -15.62
C GLU A 160 -5.44 -5.61 -15.02
N TYR A 161 -5.22 -4.83 -13.97
CA TYR A 161 -6.28 -4.09 -13.32
C TYR A 161 -5.83 -2.75 -12.76
N GLU A 162 -6.80 -1.88 -12.49
CA GLU A 162 -6.59 -0.64 -11.75
C GLU A 162 -7.52 -0.58 -10.54
N ALA A 163 -6.99 -0.04 -9.44
CA ALA A 163 -7.73 0.09 -8.19
C ALA A 163 -7.34 1.35 -7.43
N PRO A 164 -8.27 1.92 -6.64
CA PRO A 164 -7.95 3.03 -5.75
C PRO A 164 -7.00 2.55 -4.64
N TYR A 165 -6.19 3.46 -4.12
CA TYR A 165 -5.38 3.17 -2.94
C TYR A 165 -6.23 2.89 -1.71
N GLY A 166 -5.76 1.95 -0.89
CA GLY A 166 -6.23 1.86 0.48
C GLY A 166 -5.86 3.10 1.28
N ARG A 167 -6.72 3.51 2.22
CA ARG A 167 -6.52 4.72 3.02
C ARG A 167 -6.86 4.48 4.48
N SER A 168 -6.02 4.99 5.37
CA SER A 168 -6.25 4.98 6.81
C SER A 168 -6.53 6.39 7.30
N SER A 169 -7.23 6.48 8.43
CA SER A 169 -7.55 7.76 9.08
C SER A 169 -6.31 8.53 9.51
N ASP A 170 -5.16 7.86 9.66
CA ASP A 170 -3.86 8.47 9.93
C ASP A 170 -3.16 9.08 8.69
N GLY A 171 -3.83 9.09 7.54
CA GLY A 171 -3.27 9.59 6.28
C GLY A 171 -2.28 8.62 5.61
N GLY A 172 -2.13 7.42 6.15
CA GLY A 172 -1.48 6.30 5.47
C GLY A 172 -2.25 5.85 4.24
N SER A 173 -1.52 5.33 3.28
CA SER A 173 -2.07 4.68 2.09
C SER A 173 -1.36 3.37 1.82
N TRP A 174 -2.06 2.42 1.22
CA TRP A 174 -1.46 1.13 0.90
C TRP A 174 -1.96 0.51 -0.39
N VAL A 175 -1.12 -0.38 -0.93
CA VAL A 175 -1.42 -1.29 -2.04
C VAL A 175 -1.28 -2.72 -1.53
N PRO A 176 -2.37 -3.48 -1.37
CA PRO A 176 -2.30 -4.91 -1.06
C PRO A 176 -2.10 -5.75 -2.33
N TYR A 177 -1.41 -6.89 -2.18
CA TYR A 177 -1.32 -7.95 -3.19
C TYR A 177 -1.09 -9.32 -2.52
N ASP A 178 -1.92 -10.31 -2.81
CA ASP A 178 -2.02 -11.60 -2.15
C ASP A 178 -1.47 -12.69 -3.07
N TYR A 179 -0.21 -13.05 -2.91
CA TYR A 179 0.36 -14.16 -3.67
C TYR A 179 0.09 -15.54 -3.02
N GLY A 180 -0.74 -15.57 -1.96
CA GLY A 180 -1.18 -16.79 -1.30
C GLY A 180 -2.02 -17.70 -2.20
N THR A 181 -2.79 -17.13 -3.12
CA THR A 181 -3.65 -17.90 -4.03
C THR A 181 -2.85 -18.72 -5.04
N GLY A 182 -1.60 -18.34 -5.34
CA GLY A 182 -0.67 -19.13 -6.14
C GLY A 182 -0.32 -20.50 -5.52
N GLY A 183 -0.53 -20.67 -4.21
CA GLY A 183 -0.36 -21.95 -3.51
C GLY A 183 -1.36 -23.04 -3.89
N SER A 184 -2.39 -22.71 -4.68
CA SER A 184 -3.37 -23.67 -5.20
C SER A 184 -2.85 -24.50 -6.39
N TRP A 185 -1.70 -24.16 -6.96
CA TRP A 185 -1.06 -24.90 -8.05
C TRP A 185 -0.11 -25.98 -7.54
N LYS A 186 0.26 -26.92 -8.41
CA LYS A 186 1.13 -28.05 -8.06
C LYS A 186 2.51 -27.58 -7.59
N GLY A 187 2.88 -27.92 -6.37
CA GLY A 187 4.19 -27.66 -5.80
C GLY A 187 4.46 -26.16 -5.58
N PRO A 188 5.73 -25.80 -5.31
CA PRO A 188 6.09 -24.41 -5.11
C PRO A 188 5.95 -23.59 -6.40
N ILE A 189 5.67 -22.30 -6.26
CA ILE A 189 5.88 -21.30 -7.31
C ILE A 189 7.39 -21.23 -7.56
N GLY A 190 7.80 -21.50 -8.81
CA GLY A 190 9.24 -21.59 -9.13
C GLY A 190 9.97 -20.27 -8.89
N LYS A 191 9.45 -19.16 -9.42
CA LYS A 191 9.95 -17.80 -9.15
C LYS A 191 8.84 -16.76 -9.12
N ALA A 192 8.72 -15.99 -8.06
CA ALA A 192 7.86 -14.82 -7.97
C ALA A 192 8.69 -13.55 -7.99
N SER A 193 8.46 -12.68 -8.98
CA SER A 193 9.17 -11.40 -9.13
C SER A 193 8.20 -10.24 -8.96
N PHE A 194 8.47 -9.35 -7.99
CA PHE A 194 7.65 -8.18 -7.75
C PHE A 194 8.41 -6.92 -8.16
N ASP A 195 7.86 -6.16 -9.11
CA ASP A 195 8.38 -4.87 -9.60
C ASP A 195 7.41 -3.76 -9.19
N ILE A 196 7.80 -2.97 -8.18
CA ILE A 196 7.01 -1.84 -7.70
C ILE A 196 7.61 -0.55 -8.26
N ARG A 197 6.82 0.18 -9.05
CA ARG A 197 7.19 1.46 -9.65
C ARG A 197 6.38 2.60 -9.07
N PHE A 198 7.06 3.65 -8.67
CA PHE A 198 6.48 4.76 -7.94
C PHE A 198 7.22 6.07 -8.22
N ASP A 199 6.52 7.17 -8.04
CA ASP A 199 7.13 8.50 -8.06
C ASP A 199 8.04 8.70 -6.82
N GLU A 200 9.21 9.32 -6.97
CA GLU A 200 10.08 9.57 -5.81
C GLU A 200 9.45 10.49 -4.76
N ASP A 201 8.41 11.23 -5.16
CA ASP A 201 7.63 12.14 -4.33
C ASP A 201 6.78 11.45 -3.25
N TRP A 202 6.59 10.12 -3.32
CA TRP A 202 5.91 9.36 -2.26
C TRP A 202 6.76 9.28 -0.98
N LEU A 203 6.12 9.51 0.17
CA LEU A 203 6.80 9.51 1.48
C LEU A 203 6.61 8.18 2.19
N GLY A 204 7.61 7.78 2.99
CA GLY A 204 7.50 6.59 3.84
C GLY A 204 7.21 5.29 3.09
N LEU A 205 7.63 5.19 1.81
CA LEU A 205 7.43 3.99 1.01
C LEU A 205 8.14 2.80 1.68
N GLY A 206 7.36 1.83 2.11
CA GLY A 206 7.82 0.55 2.64
C GLY A 206 7.08 -0.59 1.95
N VAL A 207 7.74 -1.73 1.82
CA VAL A 207 7.16 -2.93 1.23
C VAL A 207 7.30 -4.05 2.25
N VAL A 208 6.18 -4.55 2.74
CA VAL A 208 6.14 -5.63 3.72
C VAL A 208 5.52 -6.86 3.07
N TYR A 209 6.14 -8.02 3.19
CA TYR A 209 5.62 -9.25 2.62
C TYR A 209 5.68 -10.45 3.59
N SER A 210 4.82 -11.44 3.37
CA SER A 210 4.74 -12.69 4.14
C SER A 210 5.79 -13.72 3.70
N ARG A 211 6.77 -14.01 4.54
CA ARG A 211 7.66 -15.15 4.30
C ARG A 211 6.91 -16.47 4.45
N GLN A 212 7.47 -17.54 3.87
CA GLN A 212 6.88 -18.89 3.92
C GLN A 212 6.82 -19.46 5.36
N ASP A 213 7.63 -18.94 6.28
CA ASP A 213 7.61 -19.29 7.70
C ASP A 213 6.55 -18.51 8.50
N GLY A 214 5.74 -17.69 7.83
CA GLY A 214 4.70 -16.85 8.43
C GLY A 214 5.20 -15.55 9.04
N GLN A 215 6.52 -15.31 9.05
CA GLN A 215 7.08 -14.02 9.48
C GLN A 215 6.87 -12.96 8.41
N LYS A 216 6.92 -11.69 8.80
CA LYS A 216 6.90 -10.56 7.87
C LYS A 216 8.33 -10.07 7.62
N GLU A 217 8.63 -9.72 6.38
CA GLU A 217 9.88 -9.06 6.01
C GLU A 217 9.59 -7.67 5.46
N ASP A 218 10.44 -6.71 5.82
CA ASP A 218 10.30 -5.31 5.46
C ASP A 218 11.48 -4.87 4.56
N LEU A 219 11.15 -4.51 3.32
CA LEU A 219 12.06 -4.02 2.29
C LEU A 219 12.13 -2.49 2.25
N SER A 220 11.62 -1.78 3.26
CA SER A 220 11.66 -0.31 3.36
C SER A 220 13.06 0.30 3.45
N SER A 221 14.11 -0.51 3.65
CA SER A 221 15.47 0.01 3.77
C SER A 221 16.02 0.57 2.44
N PRO A 222 16.83 1.66 2.47
CA PRO A 222 17.35 2.31 1.26
C PRO A 222 18.10 1.39 0.28
N ARG A 223 18.63 0.26 0.78
CA ARG A 223 19.38 -0.72 -0.03
C ARG A 223 18.55 -1.44 -1.09
N HIS A 224 17.23 -1.49 -0.91
CA HIS A 224 16.31 -2.17 -1.84
C HIS A 224 15.63 -1.19 -2.81
N ARG A 225 15.92 0.11 -2.67
CA ARG A 225 15.32 1.18 -3.45
C ARG A 225 16.32 1.69 -4.48
N SER A 226 15.89 1.75 -5.74
CA SER A 226 16.62 2.43 -6.81
C SER A 226 15.65 3.32 -7.57
N ARG A 227 15.82 4.64 -7.48
CA ARG A 227 15.15 5.67 -8.30
C ARG A 227 13.72 5.35 -8.78
N GLY A 228 12.74 5.40 -7.88
CA GLY A 228 11.33 5.16 -8.21
C GLY A 228 10.97 3.69 -8.45
N GLN A 229 11.86 2.75 -8.09
CA GLN A 229 11.67 1.32 -8.27
C GLN A 229 12.15 0.51 -7.07
N ILE A 230 11.40 -0.54 -6.74
CA ILE A 230 11.80 -1.63 -5.84
C ILE A 230 11.53 -2.94 -6.59
N VAL A 231 12.54 -3.80 -6.68
CA VAL A 231 12.42 -5.14 -7.30
C VAL A 231 12.96 -6.18 -6.33
N PHE A 232 12.21 -7.25 -6.13
CA PHE A 232 12.68 -8.41 -5.38
C PHE A 232 12.10 -9.72 -5.93
N ASP A 233 12.85 -10.79 -5.72
CA ASP A 233 12.54 -12.12 -6.22
C ASP A 233 12.38 -13.09 -5.04
N LEU A 234 11.35 -13.93 -5.08
CA LEU A 234 11.17 -15.07 -4.20
C LEU A 234 11.28 -16.35 -5.03
N ASN A 235 12.15 -17.27 -4.65
CA ASN A 235 12.41 -18.49 -5.44
C ASN A 235 11.92 -19.74 -4.68
N GLY A 236 11.25 -20.64 -5.40
CA GLY A 236 10.78 -21.93 -4.88
C GLY A 236 9.83 -21.78 -3.70
N ILE A 237 8.81 -20.94 -3.83
CA ILE A 237 7.94 -20.58 -2.71
C ILE A 237 6.70 -21.45 -2.59
N ASN A 238 6.43 -21.95 -1.37
CA ASN A 238 5.14 -22.52 -0.99
C ASN A 238 4.40 -21.47 -0.15
N PRO A 239 3.64 -20.55 -0.78
CA PRO A 239 3.03 -19.47 -0.04
C PRO A 239 1.96 -20.02 0.90
N LEU A 240 1.89 -19.44 2.11
CA LEU A 240 0.73 -19.66 2.98
C LEU A 240 -0.52 -19.10 2.30
N SER A 241 -1.70 -19.64 2.59
CA SER A 241 -2.95 -19.12 2.04
C SER A 241 -3.20 -17.64 2.41
N SER A 242 -2.58 -17.14 3.48
CA SER A 242 -2.58 -15.75 3.92
C SER A 242 -1.36 -14.95 3.46
N ALA A 243 -0.55 -15.49 2.55
CA ALA A 243 0.64 -14.82 2.09
C ALA A 243 0.27 -13.59 1.26
N SER A 244 0.83 -12.45 1.65
CA SER A 244 0.52 -11.16 1.05
C SER A 244 1.71 -10.23 1.12
N LEU A 245 1.73 -9.32 0.16
CA LEU A 245 2.56 -8.16 -0.02
C LEU A 245 1.71 -6.93 0.28
N THR A 246 2.29 -5.94 0.93
CA THR A 246 1.66 -4.65 1.09
C THR A 246 2.69 -3.54 0.92
N VAL A 247 2.43 -2.66 -0.04
CA VAL A 247 3.18 -1.41 -0.19
C VAL A 247 2.51 -0.37 0.68
N PHE A 248 3.20 0.14 1.69
CA PHE A 248 2.74 1.25 2.54
C PHE A 248 3.43 2.52 2.12
N PHE A 249 2.68 3.61 2.11
CA PHE A 249 3.21 4.93 1.80
C PHE A 249 2.32 6.02 2.38
N HIS A 250 2.85 7.22 2.42
CA HIS A 250 2.11 8.42 2.74
C HIS A 250 2.12 9.33 1.51
N ARG A 251 0.95 9.91 1.21
CA ARG A 251 0.91 11.01 0.26
C ARG A 251 1.70 12.19 0.81
N ARG A 252 2.25 13.01 -0.09
CA ARG A 252 3.03 14.21 0.24
C ARG A 252 2.27 15.22 1.11
N ASP A 253 0.95 15.26 0.99
CA ASP A 253 0.05 16.08 1.82
C ASP A 253 -0.25 15.48 3.19
N ALA A 254 0.00 14.19 3.41
CA ALA A 254 -0.28 13.50 4.66
C ALA A 254 0.65 13.91 5.81
N CYS A 255 1.86 14.46 5.56
CA CYS A 255 2.62 15.07 6.66
C CYS A 255 1.84 16.22 7.32
N LEU A 256 0.88 16.87 6.64
CA LEU A 256 0.05 17.91 7.25
C LEU A 256 -1.14 17.35 8.03
N ALA A 257 -1.47 16.07 7.82
CA ALA A 257 -2.61 15.42 8.45
C ALA A 257 -2.23 14.84 9.81
N LEU A 258 -1.24 13.94 9.93
CA LEU A 258 -0.95 13.28 11.22
C LEU A 258 0.52 12.82 11.33
N SER A 259 0.95 12.65 12.59
CA SER A 259 2.26 12.20 13.07
C SER A 259 2.71 10.86 12.46
N SER A 260 3.25 10.87 11.24
CA SER A 260 3.88 9.69 10.66
C SER A 260 5.31 9.50 11.19
N ASN A 261 5.70 8.25 11.43
CA ASN A 261 7.04 7.82 11.88
C ASN A 261 8.16 8.04 10.82
N SER A 262 7.98 8.97 9.88
CA SER A 262 9.01 9.32 8.92
C SER A 262 9.90 10.40 9.51
N ALA A 263 11.21 10.17 9.60
CA ALA A 263 12.18 11.20 10.01
C ALA A 263 12.13 12.48 9.16
N TYR A 264 11.57 12.42 7.95
CA TYR A 264 11.24 13.58 7.12
C TYR A 264 9.96 14.27 7.59
N CYS A 265 8.86 13.52 7.77
CA CYS A 265 7.65 14.11 8.33
C CYS A 265 7.93 14.65 9.72
N ASP A 266 8.71 14.01 10.60
CA ASP A 266 9.17 14.60 11.87
C ASP A 266 9.77 15.99 11.67
N ILE A 267 10.61 16.23 10.67
CA ILE A 267 11.15 17.58 10.45
C ILE A 267 10.02 18.56 10.09
N ILE A 268 9.04 18.13 9.29
CA ILE A 268 7.90 18.95 8.88
C ILE A 268 6.86 19.12 10.02
N THR A 269 6.58 18.08 10.81
CA THR A 269 5.50 17.91 11.80
C THR A 269 5.93 18.10 13.26
N SER A 270 7.22 17.96 13.62
CA SER A 270 7.78 18.11 14.99
C SER A 270 7.58 19.49 15.63
N ALA A 271 6.79 20.35 15.01
CA ALA A 271 6.15 21.43 15.71
C ALA A 271 4.68 21.40 15.31
N ASP A 272 3.91 20.62 16.05
CA ASP A 272 2.46 20.48 15.94
C ASP A 272 1.74 21.74 16.43
N ASP A 273 2.30 22.89 16.08
CA ASP A 273 1.66 24.16 16.26
C ASP A 273 2.31 25.15 15.28
N MET A 274 1.84 25.11 14.02
CA MET A 274 2.08 26.21 13.07
C MET A 274 1.51 27.54 13.59
N ASP A 275 0.66 27.52 14.63
CA ASP A 275 0.18 28.67 15.39
C ASP A 275 0.95 28.94 16.70
N SER A 276 1.85 28.06 17.16
CA SER A 276 2.68 28.38 18.34
C SER A 276 3.70 29.48 18.01
N ASN A 277 3.83 30.41 18.94
CA ASN A 277 4.89 31.43 18.97
C ASN A 277 6.29 30.86 19.31
N THR A 278 6.43 29.54 19.43
CA THR A 278 7.64 28.87 19.97
C THR A 278 8.63 28.41 18.88
N GLN A 279 8.30 28.56 17.60
CA GLN A 279 9.20 28.15 16.51
C GLN A 279 10.30 29.19 16.24
N THR A 280 11.57 28.78 16.21
CA THR A 280 12.69 29.68 15.88
C THR A 280 12.87 29.85 14.37
N LEU A 281 13.44 30.99 13.93
CA LEU A 281 13.79 31.22 12.52
C LEU A 281 14.70 30.12 11.94
N ALA A 282 15.61 29.56 12.77
CA ALA A 282 16.47 28.46 12.36
C ALA A 282 15.68 27.19 12.05
N LEU A 283 14.68 26.86 12.87
CA LEU A 283 13.81 25.70 12.63
C LEU A 283 12.97 25.89 11.36
N LEU A 284 12.38 27.06 11.15
CA LEU A 284 11.61 27.36 9.93
C LEU A 284 12.48 27.27 8.67
N LYS A 285 13.73 27.77 8.75
CA LYS A 285 14.71 27.63 7.67
C LYS A 285 14.99 26.16 7.37
N ILE A 286 15.16 25.31 8.38
CA ILE A 286 15.33 23.85 8.20
C ILE A 286 14.09 23.24 7.55
N LYS A 287 12.88 23.54 8.05
CA LYS A 287 11.61 23.01 7.51
C LYS A 287 11.41 23.36 6.03
N ARG A 288 11.61 24.63 5.67
CA ARG A 288 11.52 25.10 4.28
C ARG A 288 12.54 24.38 3.39
N ASN A 289 13.76 24.17 3.89
CA ASN A 289 14.81 23.53 3.13
C ASN A 289 14.73 22.00 3.11
N ALA A 290 14.00 21.37 4.02
CA ALA A 290 13.76 19.94 4.00
C ALA A 290 13.00 19.53 2.73
N VAL A 291 12.02 20.34 2.30
CA VAL A 291 11.30 20.17 1.03
C VAL A 291 12.30 20.09 -0.14
N PHE A 292 13.19 21.09 -0.26
CA PHE A 292 14.21 21.09 -1.31
C PHE A 292 15.25 19.96 -1.15
N ALA A 293 15.59 19.59 0.08
CA ALA A 293 16.54 18.51 0.37
C ALA A 293 16.00 17.18 -0.14
N ARG A 294 14.70 16.92 0.04
CA ARG A 294 14.05 15.69 -0.42
C ARG A 294 14.14 15.52 -1.94
N HIS A 295 14.08 16.62 -2.68
CA HIS A 295 14.31 16.70 -4.13
C HIS A 295 15.80 16.67 -4.53
N GLY A 296 16.70 16.33 -3.61
CA GLY A 296 18.14 16.22 -3.89
C GLY A 296 18.87 17.55 -4.05
N ARG A 297 18.30 18.69 -3.63
CA ARG A 297 19.00 19.98 -3.73
C ARG A 297 20.34 19.94 -3.00
N VAL A 298 21.41 20.30 -3.70
CA VAL A 298 22.73 20.53 -3.08
C VAL A 298 22.75 21.90 -2.40
N PHE A 299 22.98 21.92 -1.09
CA PHE A 299 23.04 23.16 -0.32
C PHE A 299 24.44 23.78 -0.33
N LYS A 300 24.51 25.06 -0.70
CA LYS A 300 25.73 25.89 -0.57
C LYS A 300 25.93 26.40 0.87
N ASP A 301 24.83 26.55 1.60
CA ASP A 301 24.85 26.92 3.02
C ASP A 301 25.46 25.77 3.84
N PRO A 302 26.59 25.99 4.55
CA PRO A 302 27.29 24.94 5.27
C PRO A 302 26.45 24.28 6.37
N GLU A 303 25.60 25.04 7.06
CA GLU A 303 24.77 24.53 8.16
C GLU A 303 23.68 23.61 7.61
N LEU A 304 23.00 24.03 6.55
CA LEU A 304 21.97 23.21 5.88
C LEU A 304 22.59 21.95 5.29
N ARG A 305 23.75 22.09 4.62
CA ARG A 305 24.47 20.95 4.05
C ARG A 305 24.85 19.95 5.13
N GLN A 306 25.46 20.41 6.23
CA GLN A 306 25.86 19.53 7.33
C GLN A 306 24.66 18.89 8.03
N PHE A 307 23.53 19.61 8.14
CA PHE A 307 22.30 19.08 8.72
C PHE A 307 21.70 17.94 7.88
N PHE A 308 21.53 18.15 6.57
CA PHE A 308 20.87 17.17 5.71
C PHE A 308 21.76 15.98 5.35
N LEU A 309 23.09 16.15 5.25
CA LEU A 309 24.01 15.02 5.01
C LEU A 309 23.99 13.95 6.11
N ARG A 310 23.44 14.26 7.30
CA ARG A 310 23.26 13.28 8.38
C ARG A 310 21.92 12.53 8.33
N LYS A 311 21.09 12.81 7.32
CA LYS A 311 19.76 12.20 7.17
C LYS A 311 19.85 11.07 6.17
N GLU A 312 19.47 9.86 6.60
CA GLU A 312 19.53 8.64 5.77
C GLU A 312 18.68 8.74 4.49
N TRP A 313 17.66 9.61 4.49
CA TRP A 313 16.77 9.83 3.35
C TRP A 313 17.25 10.93 2.38
N TYR A 314 18.34 11.64 2.66
CA TYR A 314 18.83 12.74 1.84
C TYR A 314 19.93 12.29 0.85
N GLU A 315 19.63 12.38 -0.44
CA GLU A 315 20.56 12.06 -1.52
C GLU A 315 20.79 13.29 -2.42
N PRO A 316 21.95 13.97 -2.34
CA PRO A 316 22.23 15.15 -3.15
C PRO A 316 22.39 14.82 -4.64
N GLN A 317 21.72 15.58 -5.51
CA GLN A 317 21.70 15.39 -6.95
C GLN A 317 22.31 16.59 -7.70
N ASN A 318 23.22 16.32 -8.64
CA ASN A 318 23.73 17.33 -9.55
C ASN A 318 22.72 17.54 -10.68
N GLY A 319 22.08 18.72 -10.71
CA GLY A 319 21.02 19.01 -11.69
C GLY A 319 19.62 19.11 -11.10
N PHE A 320 19.49 19.58 -9.84
CA PHE A 320 18.21 19.86 -9.18
C PHE A 320 17.20 20.53 -10.14
N GLU A 321 16.16 19.79 -10.53
CA GLU A 321 14.97 20.34 -11.18
C GLU A 321 13.94 20.67 -10.09
N SER A 322 13.49 21.92 -10.06
CA SER A 322 12.63 22.43 -9.00
C SER A 322 11.15 22.08 -9.20
N SER A 323 10.84 20.87 -9.64
CA SER A 323 9.46 20.41 -9.85
C SER A 323 8.77 20.16 -8.51
N LEU A 324 8.47 21.25 -7.81
CA LEU A 324 7.68 21.23 -6.59
C LEU A 324 6.21 20.95 -6.94
N SER A 325 5.48 20.30 -6.05
CA SER A 325 4.01 20.22 -6.17
C SER A 325 3.33 21.53 -5.73
N ASP A 326 2.05 21.71 -6.06
CA ASP A 326 1.27 22.87 -5.58
C ASP A 326 1.21 22.94 -4.05
N ILE A 327 1.13 21.78 -3.39
CA ILE A 327 1.06 21.66 -1.94
C ILE A 327 2.40 22.06 -1.30
N GLU A 328 3.53 21.66 -1.90
CA GLU A 328 4.86 22.09 -1.44
C GLU A 328 5.06 23.59 -1.60
N ARG A 329 4.61 24.16 -2.74
CA ARG A 329 4.62 25.61 -2.96
C ARG A 329 3.83 26.34 -1.89
N GLU A 330 2.61 25.87 -1.59
CA GLU A 330 1.76 26.45 -0.56
C GLU A 330 2.40 26.36 0.83
N MET A 331 2.96 25.20 1.17
CA MET A 331 3.66 25.00 2.44
C MET A 331 4.88 25.92 2.58
N ILE A 332 5.71 26.02 1.55
CA ILE A 332 6.86 26.96 1.53
C ILE A 332 6.36 28.39 1.73
N ALA A 333 5.29 28.80 1.06
CA ALA A 333 4.71 30.13 1.20
C ALA A 333 4.22 30.39 2.64
N ARG A 334 3.56 29.42 3.27
CA ARG A 334 3.12 29.50 4.68
C ARG A 334 4.30 29.64 5.64
N ILE A 335 5.37 28.85 5.44
CA ILE A 335 6.59 28.93 6.26
C ILE A 335 7.26 30.29 6.10
N GLN A 336 7.44 30.77 4.86
CA GLN A 336 8.03 32.09 4.59
C GLN A 336 7.23 33.23 5.21
N LYS A 337 5.89 33.15 5.18
CA LYS A 337 5.01 34.12 5.85
C LYS A 337 5.22 34.12 7.37
N LYS A 338 5.50 32.96 7.99
CA LYS A 338 5.81 32.87 9.42
C LYS A 338 7.23 33.38 9.74
N GLU A 339 8.22 33.05 8.92
CA GLU A 339 9.58 33.58 9.03
C GLU A 339 9.58 35.12 9.02
N LYS A 340 8.83 35.71 8.08
CA LYS A 340 8.68 37.17 7.97
C LYS A 340 8.07 37.78 9.24
N ARG A 341 6.96 37.22 9.75
CA ARG A 341 6.32 37.68 10.98
C ARG A 341 7.27 37.66 12.18
N ILE A 342 8.06 36.60 12.34
CA ILE A 342 9.02 36.46 13.46
C ILE A 342 10.20 37.42 13.30
N ALA A 343 10.68 37.63 12.07
CA ALA A 343 11.74 38.60 11.80
C ALA A 343 11.29 40.04 12.10
N GLU A 344 10.03 40.37 11.78
CA GLU A 344 9.42 41.68 12.04
C GLU A 344 9.06 41.91 13.51
N SER A 345 8.77 40.85 14.28
CA SER A 345 8.45 40.95 15.71
C SER A 345 9.68 41.06 16.63
N LYS A 346 10.90 40.99 16.08
CA LYS A 346 12.14 41.13 16.86
C LYS A 346 12.37 42.62 17.14
N PRO A 347 12.44 43.08 18.40
CA PRO A 347 12.60 44.51 18.68
C PRO A 347 13.90 45.05 18.07
N LEU A 348 13.83 46.25 17.51
CA LEU A 348 15.01 47.00 17.06
C LEU A 348 16.02 47.07 18.21
N PRO A 349 17.34 46.91 17.94
CA PRO A 349 18.36 47.09 18.97
C PRO A 349 18.16 48.48 19.58
N ALA A 350 18.15 48.55 20.92
CA ALA A 350 17.97 49.80 21.64
C ALA A 350 18.99 50.84 21.13
N PRO A 351 18.56 52.07 20.79
CA PRO A 351 19.51 53.12 20.44
C PRO A 351 20.45 53.34 21.64
N PHE A 352 21.75 53.29 21.36
CA PHE A 352 22.84 53.46 22.33
C PHE A 352 22.76 54.79 23.08
#